data_AF-A0A4Q3VKV1-F1
#
_entry.id   AF-A0A4Q3VKV1-F1
#
_cell.length_a   1.000
_cell.length_b   1.000
_cell.length_c   1.000
_cell.angle_alpha   90.00
_cell.angle_beta   90.00
_cell.angle_gamma   90.00
#
_symmetry.space_group_name_H-M   'P 1'
#
loop_
_entity.id
_entity.type
_entity.pdbx_description
1 polymer ?
#
loop_
_entity_poly.entity_id
_entity_poly.type
_entity_poly.pdbx_seq_one_letter_code
_entity_poly.pdbx_strand_id
1 'polypeptide(L)'
;MRKLLTLSLVLLFLIEISQIYFIMPFPGSQEMNSINLAYWIHNNILWIRSVLLIALVVSLVRVFPKAKKVGKVVISIFLILYGYIFY
;
A
#
# COMPACT_ATOMS: atom_id res chain seq x y z
N MET A 1 -5.85 -16.27 1.73
CA MET A 1 -6.43 -15.14 2.50
C MET A 1 -5.39 -14.42 3.36
N ARG A 2 -4.66 -15.07 4.29
CA ARG A 2 -3.59 -14.39 5.05
C ARG A 2 -2.48 -13.81 4.18
N LYS A 3 -1.95 -14.60 3.23
CA LYS A 3 -0.98 -14.13 2.24
C LYS A 3 -1.49 -12.94 1.42
N LEU A 4 -2.78 -12.98 1.04
CA LEU A 4 -3.42 -11.91 0.28
C LEU A 4 -3.54 -10.63 1.12
N LEU A 5 -3.94 -10.73 2.40
CA LEU A 5 -3.96 -9.60 3.33
C LEU A 5 -2.59 -8.92 3.43
N THR A 6 -1.54 -9.72 3.67
CA THR A 6 -0.17 -9.21 3.78
C THR A 6 0.30 -8.59 2.47
N LEU A 7 0.01 -9.23 1.34
CA LEU A 7 0.39 -8.73 0.02
C LEU A 7 -0.32 -7.40 -0.29
N SER A 8 -1.62 -7.28 -0.04
CA SER A 8 -2.37 -6.04 -0.25
C SER A 8 -1.85 -4.90 0.64
N LEU A 9 -1.54 -5.17 1.92
CA LEU A 9 -0.93 -4.17 2.80
C LEU A 9 0.43 -3.71 2.29
N VAL A 10 1.31 -4.63 1.96
CA VAL A 10 2.67 -4.30 1.48
C VAL A 10 2.60 -3.52 0.16
N LEU A 11 1.77 -3.96 -0.79
CA LEU A 11 1.62 -3.27 -2.08
C LEU A 11 1.01 -1.88 -1.93
N LEU A 12 0.07 -1.67 -0.99
CA LEU A 12 -0.45 -0.33 -0.69
C LEU A 12 0.66 0.60 -0.23
N PHE A 13 1.46 0.21 0.75
CA PHE A 13 2.59 1.05 1.18
C PHE A 13 3.61 1.27 0.06
N LEU A 14 3.96 0.22 -0.70
CA LEU A 14 4.93 0.31 -1.78
C LEU A 14 4.47 1.27 -2.89
N ILE A 15 3.21 1.25 -3.29
CA ILE A 15 2.74 2.14 -4.37
C ILE A 15 2.73 3.61 -3.93
N GLU A 16 2.34 3.89 -2.69
CA GLU A 16 2.36 5.25 -2.14
C GLU A 16 3.80 5.78 -2.01
N ILE A 17 4.71 4.95 -1.48
CA ILE A 17 6.14 5.30 -1.39
C ILE A 17 6.72 5.50 -2.79
N SER A 18 6.37 4.64 -3.75
CA SER A 18 6.85 4.75 -5.14
C SER A 18 6.41 6.05 -5.81
N GLN A 19 5.16 6.47 -5.57
CA GLN A 19 4.65 7.73 -6.11
C GLN A 19 5.50 8.92 -5.64
N ILE A 20 5.86 8.94 -4.35
CA ILE A 20 6.65 10.03 -3.76
C ILE A 20 8.12 9.92 -4.19
N TYR A 21 8.70 8.73 -4.10
CA TYR A 21 10.11 8.48 -4.38
C TYR A 21 10.51 8.80 -5.82
N PHE A 22 9.67 8.43 -6.80
CA PHE A 22 10.00 8.66 -8.20
C PHE A 22 9.74 10.08 -8.71
N ILE A 23 8.93 10.88 -8.00
CA ILE A 23 8.62 12.26 -8.39
C ILE A 23 9.52 13.27 -7.68
N MET A 24 9.89 13.02 -6.42
CA MET A 24 10.77 13.91 -5.67
C MET A 24 12.26 13.64 -5.96
N PRO A 25 13.14 14.66 -5.84
CA PRO A 25 14.57 14.54 -6.12
C PRO A 25 15.33 13.87 -4.97
N PHE A 26 15.00 12.61 -4.69
CA PHE A 26 15.77 11.78 -3.78
C PHE A 26 17.07 11.29 -4.43
N PRO A 27 18.16 11.17 -3.65
CA PRO A 27 19.40 10.58 -4.15
C PRO A 27 19.12 9.16 -4.67
N GLY A 28 19.57 8.87 -5.88
CA GLY A 28 19.32 7.62 -6.59
C GLY A 28 18.04 7.60 -7.46
N SER A 29 16.98 8.35 -7.12
CA SER A 29 15.79 8.42 -7.99
C SER A 29 16.07 9.16 -9.30
N GLN A 30 17.01 10.12 -9.27
CA GLN A 30 17.41 10.94 -10.41
C GLN A 30 18.40 10.25 -11.37
N GLU A 31 19.12 9.22 -10.92
CA GLU A 31 20.01 8.45 -11.79
C GLU A 31 19.25 7.37 -12.59
N MET A 32 18.06 6.99 -12.10
CA MET A 32 17.18 6.06 -12.79
C MET A 32 16.38 6.81 -13.87
N ASN A 33 16.32 6.26 -15.09
CA ASN A 33 15.39 6.74 -16.12
C ASN A 33 13.95 6.28 -15.79
N SER A 34 13.41 6.74 -14.66
CA SER A 34 12.12 6.33 -14.10
C SER A 34 10.99 7.33 -14.37
N ILE A 35 11.23 8.38 -15.15
CA ILE A 35 10.23 9.44 -15.41
C ILE A 35 8.94 8.85 -15.99
N ASN A 36 9.04 7.99 -17.01
CA ASN A 36 7.87 7.35 -17.62
C ASN A 36 7.10 6.48 -16.61
N LEU A 37 7.81 5.75 -15.76
CA LEU A 37 7.20 4.93 -14.70
C LEU A 37 6.53 5.82 -13.64
N ALA A 38 7.17 6.91 -13.24
CA ALA A 38 6.64 7.88 -12.28
C ALA A 38 5.30 8.45 -12.77
N TYR A 39 5.25 8.91 -14.02
CA TYR A 39 4.02 9.42 -14.63
C TYR A 39 2.95 8.34 -14.77
N TRP A 40 3.33 7.12 -15.16
CA TRP A 40 2.38 6.02 -15.24
C TRP A 40 1.78 5.70 -13.86
N ILE A 41 2.59 5.56 -12.82
CA ILE A 41 2.12 5.31 -11.45
C ILE A 41 1.20 6.44 -11.00
N HIS A 42 1.63 7.69 -11.19
CA HIS A 42 0.87 8.87 -10.78
C HIS A 42 -0.49 8.95 -11.47
N ASN A 43 -0.56 8.73 -12.79
CA ASN A 43 -1.81 8.79 -13.54
C ASN A 43 -2.77 7.64 -13.20
N ASN A 44 -2.23 6.50 -12.76
CA ASN A 44 -2.99 5.28 -12.49
C ASN A 44 -3.27 5.05 -10.99
N ILE A 45 -2.79 5.92 -10.11
CA ILE A 45 -2.78 5.69 -8.66
C ILE A 45 -4.17 5.41 -8.09
N LEU A 46 -5.19 6.14 -8.56
CA LEU A 46 -6.54 6.04 -8.02
C LEU A 46 -7.14 4.65 -8.19
N TRP A 47 -7.01 4.05 -9.38
CA TRP A 47 -7.57 2.71 -9.62
C TRP A 47 -6.69 1.62 -8.98
N ILE A 48 -5.36 1.78 -8.99
CA ILE A 48 -4.43 0.85 -8.31
C ILE A 48 -4.77 0.79 -6.82
N ARG A 49 -4.90 1.97 -6.17
CA ARG A 49 -5.28 2.10 -4.76
C ARG A 49 -6.65 1.46 -4.50
N SER A 50 -7.63 1.72 -5.37
CA SER A 50 -8.98 1.15 -5.23
C SER A 50 -8.97 -0.38 -5.27
N VAL A 51 -8.27 -0.98 -6.24
CA VAL A 51 -8.15 -2.45 -6.36
C VAL A 51 -7.46 -3.04 -5.13
N LEU A 52 -6.37 -2.42 -4.67
CA LEU A 52 -5.63 -2.91 -3.50
C LEU A 52 -6.44 -2.76 -2.20
N LEU A 53 -7.18 -1.67 -2.02
CA LEU A 53 -8.08 -1.47 -0.89
C LEU A 53 -9.22 -2.48 -0.90
N ILE A 54 -9.83 -2.78 -2.06
CA ILE A 54 -10.86 -3.83 -2.17
C ILE A 54 -10.27 -5.19 -1.78
N ALA A 55 -9.10 -5.54 -2.31
CA ALA A 55 -8.42 -6.79 -1.98
C ALA A 55 -8.08 -6.88 -0.47
N LEU A 56 -7.66 -5.77 0.12
CA LEU A 56 -7.40 -5.63 1.55
C LEU A 56 -8.67 -5.88 2.36
N VAL A 57 -9.77 -5.19 2.05
CA VAL A 57 -11.05 -5.30 2.77
C VAL A 57 -11.61 -6.72 2.69
N VAL A 58 -11.64 -7.32 1.50
CA VAL A 58 -12.10 -8.70 1.31
C VAL A 58 -11.27 -9.68 2.14
N SER A 59 -9.95 -9.49 2.17
CA SER A 59 -9.05 -10.32 2.98
C SER A 59 -9.25 -10.08 4.48
N LEU A 60 -9.46 -8.83 4.88
CA LEU A 60 -9.66 -8.42 6.27
C LEU A 60 -10.91 -9.06 6.86
N VAL A 61 -12.06 -8.98 6.17
CA VAL A 61 -13.32 -9.58 6.61
C VAL A 61 -13.18 -11.09 6.84
N ARG A 62 -12.37 -11.78 6.03
CA ARG A 62 -12.14 -13.23 6.14
C ARG A 62 -11.11 -13.63 7.19
N VAL A 63 -10.11 -12.80 7.44
CA VAL A 63 -8.97 -13.11 8.33
C VAL A 63 -9.16 -12.57 9.74
N PHE A 64 -9.72 -11.36 9.88
CA PHE A 64 -9.83 -10.64 11.15
C PHE A 64 -10.64 -11.41 12.22
N PRO A 65 -11.80 -12.04 11.92
CA PRO A 65 -12.54 -12.81 12.92
C PRO A 65 -11.76 -14.01 13.47
N LYS A 66 -10.89 -14.60 12.64
CA LYS A 66 -10.08 -15.78 12.95
C LYS A 66 -8.69 -15.45 13.50
N ALA A 67 -8.36 -14.16 13.64
CA ALA A 67 -7.05 -13.71 14.10
C ALA A 67 -6.94 -13.77 15.64
N LYS A 68 -5.76 -14.15 16.15
CA LYS A 68 -5.42 -14.03 17.58
C LYS A 68 -5.42 -12.55 18.00
N LYS A 69 -5.56 -12.27 19.31
CA LYS A 69 -5.57 -10.89 19.85
C LYS A 69 -4.42 -10.03 19.32
N VAL A 70 -3.18 -10.55 19.37
CA VAL A 70 -1.98 -9.87 18.84
C VAL A 70 -2.12 -9.56 17.35
N GLY A 71 -2.62 -10.51 16.55
CA GLY A 71 -2.80 -10.30 15.12
C GLY A 71 -3.82 -9.21 14.80
N LYS A 72 -4.91 -9.12 15.58
CA LYS A 72 -5.89 -8.03 15.44
C LYS A 72 -5.26 -6.67 15.73
N VAL A 73 -4.52 -6.55 16.82
CA VAL A 73 -3.82 -5.32 17.20
C VAL A 73 -2.82 -4.89 16.12
N VAL A 74 -1.98 -5.81 15.63
CA VAL A 74 -1.02 -5.52 14.56
C VAL A 74 -1.73 -5.01 13.30
N ILE A 75 -2.78 -5.71 12.84
CA ILE A 75 -3.54 -5.29 11.65
C ILE A 75 -4.16 -3.91 11.84
N SER A 76 -4.78 -3.64 13.00
CA SER A 76 -5.37 -2.34 13.31
C SER A 76 -4.35 -1.21 13.33
N ILE A 77 -3.16 -1.44 13.92
CA ILE A 77 -2.07 -0.46 13.92
C ILE A 77 -1.64 -0.13 12.50
N PHE A 78 -1.43 -1.14 11.64
CA PHE A 78 -1.05 -0.91 10.24
C PHE A 78 -2.09 -0.11 9.46
N LEU A 79 -3.39 -0.37 9.69
CA LEU A 79 -4.47 0.38 9.04
C LEU A 79 -4.52 1.84 9.51
N ILE A 80 -4.35 2.08 10.82
CA ILE A 80 -4.28 3.43 11.38
C ILE A 80 -3.07 4.18 10.85
N LEU A 81 -1.89 3.55 10.83
CA LEU A 81 -0.68 4.14 10.27
C LEU A 81 -0.86 4.48 8.78
N TYR A 82 -1.44 3.58 8.00
CA TYR A 82 -1.72 3.84 6.60
C TYR A 82 -2.66 5.06 6.43
N GLY A 83 -3.76 5.09 7.19
CA GLY A 83 -4.69 6.22 7.16
C GLY A 83 -4.00 7.53 7.52
N TYR A 84 -3.24 7.57 8.62
CA TYR A 84 -2.59 8.76 9.14
C TYR A 84 -1.44 9.28 8.26
N ILE A 85 -0.66 8.39 7.63
CA ILE A 85 0.50 8.80 6.82
C ILE A 85 0.07 9.34 5.46
N PHE A 86 -1.00 8.78 4.88
CA PHE A 86 -1.38 9.05 3.48
C PHE A 86 -2.65 9.92 3.33
N TYR A 87 -3.33 10.27 4.42
CA TYR A 87 -4.53 11.12 4.45
C TYR A 87 -4.52 12.06 5.66
#